data_AF-A0A9E5ETQ7-F1
#
_entry.id   AF-A0A9E5ETQ7-F1
#
_cell.length_a   1.000
_cell.length_b   1.000
_cell.length_c   1.000
_cell.angle_alpha   90.00
_cell.angle_beta   90.00
_cell.angle_gamma   90.00
#
_symmetry.space_group_name_H-M   'P 1'
#
loop_
_entity.id
_entity.type
_entity.pdbx_description
1 polymer ?
#
loop_
_entity_poly.entity_id
_entity_poly.type
_entity_poly.pdbx_seq_one_letter_code
_entity_poly.pdbx_strand_id
1 'polypeptide(L)'
;QGELRSVFVGLLQDGLVVADLSTAADFVSSNAKVFTVDQAGKIKAVADGEAVLQVKTKQGDATAKVTVKNALVPKKISFENEIIPAFTRAGCNSGSCHGALAGKGGLKLSLRGYDPAADLFVLTRQANARRVDWANPDSSLLLAKVSLKLPHGGGKKLPSDHPDYKLLSDWISQGTMPSSPDEPKVAAVEIIPSKLRLKSGDKLRMIAQARYTDGRVRDVSHWARFSSSEDLVASVDQDGAVQVAGNGEASVIALFANHAGLGAIVSPFPNKLPTDFLSKSPRNNFIDELVLRKLQELQLPPSGQTTDSQFIRRLFLDMAGILPTEKELDDFVKDTRLNKRELLVDALLQRPETTDYWAYKWSDMLLISTRNLNQQAVWAFYQFVRKSVADNLPWDQFAQSLLRCYRSHGNHRSYFHGNVSHLCALPQPPHGKMDARSILGDGKYVCAYRDKERRYCKRSDSRNLSCGGSVAPEERCCDAWCPFGCPGHEGWKF
;
A
#
# COMPACT_ATOMS: atom_id res chain seq x y z
N GLN A 1 1.49 -6.52 -31.47
CA GLN A 1 2.56 -7.47 -31.08
C GLN A 1 1.99 -8.73 -30.41
N GLY A 2 1.18 -9.53 -31.12
CA GLY A 2 0.81 -10.87 -30.64
C GLY A 2 0.05 -10.98 -29.30
N GLU A 3 -0.36 -9.87 -28.68
CA GLU A 3 -0.95 -9.89 -27.34
C GLU A 3 -2.40 -10.39 -27.39
N LEU A 4 -2.69 -11.28 -26.45
CA LEU A 4 -4.06 -11.69 -26.14
C LEU A 4 -4.78 -10.51 -25.50
N ARG A 5 -5.89 -10.08 -26.09
CA ARG A 5 -6.82 -9.14 -25.46
C ARG A 5 -8.13 -9.85 -25.18
N SER A 6 -8.56 -9.86 -23.93
CA SER A 6 -9.90 -10.29 -23.58
C SER A 6 -10.91 -9.17 -23.83
N VAL A 7 -12.07 -9.52 -24.35
CA VAL A 7 -13.20 -8.60 -24.55
C VAL A 7 -14.24 -8.89 -23.47
N PHE A 8 -14.66 -7.85 -22.76
CA PHE A 8 -15.80 -7.92 -21.86
C PHE A 8 -17.04 -7.34 -22.55
N VAL A 9 -18.15 -8.08 -22.49
CA VAL A 9 -19.45 -7.66 -23.00
C VAL A 9 -20.40 -7.70 -21.82
N GLY A 10 -21.02 -6.57 -21.49
CA GLY A 10 -21.94 -6.49 -20.35
C GLY A 10 -23.18 -5.68 -20.67
N LEU A 11 -24.26 -6.00 -19.96
CA LEU A 11 -25.48 -5.18 -19.97
C LEU A 11 -25.28 -4.02 -19.00
N LEU A 12 -25.57 -2.80 -19.46
CA LEU A 12 -25.49 -1.59 -18.66
C LEU A 12 -26.87 -1.11 -18.23
N GLN A 13 -26.99 -0.72 -16.96
CA GLN A 13 -28.14 -0.01 -16.42
C GLN A 13 -27.63 1.15 -15.54
N ASP A 14 -28.06 2.38 -15.83
CA ASP A 14 -27.61 3.59 -15.13
C ASP A 14 -26.08 3.73 -15.05
N GLY A 15 -25.38 3.30 -16.11
CA GLY A 15 -23.91 3.32 -16.19
C GLY A 15 -23.18 2.22 -15.40
N LEU A 16 -23.91 1.31 -14.75
CA LEU A 16 -23.35 0.16 -14.04
C LEU A 16 -23.54 -1.12 -14.85
N VAL A 17 -22.55 -2.01 -14.79
CA VAL A 17 -22.70 -3.37 -15.33
C VAL A 17 -23.61 -4.17 -14.41
N VAL A 18 -24.69 -4.69 -15.00
CA VAL A 18 -25.70 -5.51 -14.30
C VAL A 18 -25.75 -6.97 -14.75
N ALA A 19 -25.06 -7.31 -15.83
CA ALA A 19 -24.87 -8.69 -16.27
C ALA A 19 -23.64 -8.82 -17.17
N ASP A 20 -22.94 -9.95 -17.09
CA ASP A 20 -21.91 -10.36 -18.04
C ASP A 20 -22.54 -11.19 -19.15
N LEU A 21 -22.37 -10.74 -20.39
CA LEU A 21 -22.86 -11.38 -21.61
C LEU A 21 -21.72 -12.00 -22.42
N SER A 22 -20.47 -11.92 -21.96
CA SER A 22 -19.27 -12.31 -22.72
C SER A 22 -19.31 -13.79 -23.12
N THR A 23 -19.82 -14.68 -22.28
CA THR A 23 -19.92 -16.12 -22.58
C THR A 23 -21.10 -16.48 -23.48
N ALA A 24 -22.08 -15.59 -23.61
CA ALA A 24 -23.25 -15.76 -24.47
C ALA A 24 -23.15 -14.96 -25.78
N ALA A 25 -22.04 -14.24 -25.97
CA ALA A 25 -21.80 -13.41 -27.13
C ALA A 25 -21.10 -14.19 -28.24
N ASP A 26 -21.58 -14.01 -29.47
CA ASP A 26 -20.92 -14.52 -30.66
C ASP A 26 -19.88 -13.50 -31.15
N PHE A 27 -18.60 -13.86 -31.08
CA PHE A 27 -17.50 -13.03 -31.55
C PHE A 27 -17.08 -13.43 -32.96
N VAL A 28 -17.00 -12.44 -33.87
CA VAL A 28 -16.58 -12.66 -35.25
C VAL A 28 -15.57 -11.61 -35.66
N SER A 29 -14.44 -12.05 -36.21
CA SER A 29 -13.51 -11.18 -36.93
C SER A 29 -13.96 -11.05 -38.38
N SER A 30 -14.12 -9.81 -38.86
CA SER A 30 -14.38 -9.56 -40.28
C SER A 30 -13.21 -9.96 -41.20
N ASN A 31 -12.01 -10.16 -40.65
CA ASN A 31 -10.87 -10.68 -41.40
C ASN A 31 -9.92 -11.48 -40.50
N ALA A 32 -10.08 -12.81 -40.52
CA ALA A 32 -9.27 -13.75 -39.75
C ALA A 32 -7.77 -13.73 -40.09
N LYS A 33 -7.38 -13.17 -41.26
CA LYS A 33 -5.96 -13.00 -41.62
C LYS A 33 -5.30 -11.87 -40.84
N VAL A 34 -6.07 -10.93 -40.30
CA VAL A 34 -5.57 -9.82 -39.45
C VAL A 34 -5.56 -10.25 -37.98
N PHE A 35 -6.68 -10.75 -37.47
CA PHE A 35 -6.77 -11.31 -36.12
C PHE A 35 -7.85 -12.39 -36.03
N THR A 36 -7.65 -13.34 -35.12
CA THR A 36 -8.66 -14.33 -34.72
C THR A 36 -9.25 -13.96 -33.36
N VAL A 37 -10.51 -14.31 -33.13
CA VAL A 37 -11.16 -14.20 -31.82
C VAL A 37 -11.80 -15.54 -31.49
N ASP A 38 -11.62 -16.02 -30.25
CA ASP A 38 -12.26 -17.25 -29.77
C ASP A 38 -13.63 -16.98 -29.14
N GLN A 39 -14.35 -18.05 -28.78
CA GLN A 39 -15.67 -17.98 -28.14
C GLN A 39 -15.63 -17.35 -26.74
N ALA A 40 -14.46 -17.24 -26.12
CA ALA A 40 -14.27 -16.56 -24.85
C ALA A 40 -13.93 -15.06 -25.04
N GLY A 41 -14.01 -14.55 -26.27
CA GLY A 41 -13.69 -13.17 -26.59
C GLY A 41 -12.19 -12.85 -26.54
N LYS A 42 -11.31 -13.85 -26.59
CA LYS A 42 -9.85 -13.61 -26.64
C LYS A 42 -9.40 -13.36 -28.07
N ILE A 43 -8.88 -12.17 -28.31
CA ILE A 43 -8.33 -11.74 -29.58
C ILE A 43 -6.85 -12.14 -29.65
N LYS A 44 -6.45 -12.79 -30.74
CA LYS A 44 -5.06 -13.08 -31.09
C LYS A 44 -4.72 -12.43 -32.43
N ALA A 45 -3.67 -11.60 -32.43
CA ALA A 45 -3.14 -10.99 -33.65
C ALA A 45 -2.52 -12.05 -34.59
N VAL A 46 -2.76 -11.93 -35.89
CA VAL A 46 -2.24 -12.82 -36.94
C VAL A 46 -1.28 -12.08 -37.88
N ALA A 47 -1.72 -10.97 -38.45
CA ALA A 47 -0.92 -10.12 -39.34
C ALA A 47 -1.28 -8.65 -39.18
N ASP A 48 -0.41 -7.76 -39.64
CA ASP A 48 -0.64 -6.33 -39.62
C ASP A 48 -1.79 -5.94 -40.55
N GLY A 49 -2.63 -5.02 -40.11
CA GLY A 49 -3.81 -4.60 -40.87
C GLY A 49 -4.93 -4.08 -39.98
N GLU A 50 -6.07 -3.83 -40.59
CA GLU A 50 -7.29 -3.40 -39.90
C GLU A 50 -8.42 -4.37 -40.18
N ALA A 51 -9.19 -4.67 -39.15
CA ALA A 51 -10.39 -5.48 -39.25
C ALA A 51 -11.37 -5.07 -38.14
N VAL A 52 -12.65 -5.33 -38.36
CA VAL A 52 -13.71 -5.09 -37.38
C VAL A 52 -13.97 -6.37 -36.59
N LEU A 53 -13.99 -6.25 -35.26
CA LEU A 53 -14.60 -7.22 -34.35
C LEU A 53 -16.11 -6.97 -34.32
N GLN A 54 -16.88 -7.99 -34.60
CA GLN A 54 -18.33 -8.01 -34.47
C GLN A 54 -18.71 -8.87 -33.27
N VAL A 55 -19.64 -8.38 -32.47
CA VAL A 55 -20.16 -9.04 -31.27
C VAL A 55 -21.66 -9.08 -31.42
N LYS A 56 -22.25 -10.27 -31.37
CA LYS A 56 -23.71 -10.44 -31.38
C LYS A 56 -24.17 -11.03 -30.07
N THR A 57 -25.26 -10.49 -29.52
CA THR A 57 -25.91 -11.02 -28.32
C THR A 57 -27.42 -11.06 -28.53
N LYS A 58 -28.16 -11.78 -27.69
CA LYS A 58 -29.64 -11.72 -27.73
C LYS A 58 -30.18 -10.33 -27.42
N GLN A 59 -29.38 -9.49 -26.78
CA GLN A 59 -29.73 -8.14 -26.33
C GLN A 59 -29.33 -7.06 -27.34
N GLY A 60 -28.53 -7.38 -28.36
CA GLY A 60 -28.07 -6.46 -29.38
C GLY A 60 -26.68 -6.78 -29.92
N ASP A 61 -26.31 -6.06 -30.97
CA ASP A 61 -25.03 -6.21 -31.67
C ASP A 61 -24.11 -5.02 -31.36
N ALA A 62 -22.80 -5.27 -31.33
CA ALA A 62 -21.77 -4.26 -31.18
C ALA A 62 -20.60 -4.52 -32.13
N THR A 63 -19.87 -3.46 -32.48
CA THR A 63 -18.68 -3.57 -33.33
C THR A 63 -17.54 -2.72 -32.80
N ALA A 64 -16.30 -3.19 -32.97
CA ALA A 64 -15.10 -2.44 -32.65
C ALA A 64 -14.07 -2.54 -33.78
N LYS A 65 -13.49 -1.41 -34.18
CA LYS A 65 -12.36 -1.41 -35.13
C LYS A 65 -11.10 -1.88 -34.40
N VAL A 66 -10.42 -2.88 -34.96
CA VAL A 66 -9.17 -3.45 -34.46
C VAL A 66 -8.07 -3.20 -35.48
N THR A 67 -7.00 -2.52 -35.05
CA THR A 67 -5.79 -2.31 -35.85
C THR A 67 -4.66 -3.14 -35.25
N VAL A 68 -4.09 -4.04 -36.05
CA VAL A 68 -2.95 -4.87 -35.67
C VAL A 68 -1.67 -4.28 -36.27
N LYS A 69 -0.64 -4.13 -35.42
CA LYS A 69 0.70 -3.67 -35.80
C LYS A 69 1.77 -4.57 -35.17
N ASN A 70 2.85 -4.79 -35.90
CA ASN A 70 4.00 -5.59 -35.49
C ASN A 70 3.58 -7.00 -35.02
N ALA A 71 2.69 -7.68 -35.74
CA ALA A 71 2.18 -9.01 -35.39
C ALA A 71 3.26 -10.09 -35.43
N LEU A 72 4.20 -9.97 -36.39
CA LEU A 72 5.24 -10.96 -36.65
C LEU A 72 6.61 -10.58 -36.07
N VAL A 73 6.73 -9.43 -35.40
CA VAL A 73 7.98 -8.99 -34.79
C VAL A 73 8.20 -9.77 -33.49
N PRO A 74 9.29 -10.55 -33.34
CA PRO A 74 9.59 -11.24 -32.10
C PRO A 74 9.72 -10.25 -30.94
N LYS A 75 8.95 -10.48 -29.89
CA LYS A 75 8.94 -9.61 -28.71
C LYS A 75 10.16 -9.91 -27.84
N LYS A 76 11.02 -8.91 -27.62
CA LYS A 76 12.05 -8.98 -26.57
C LYS A 76 11.35 -9.03 -25.21
N ILE A 77 11.75 -9.97 -24.36
CA ILE A 77 11.14 -10.11 -23.04
C ILE A 77 11.70 -9.01 -22.12
N SER A 78 10.81 -8.17 -21.59
CA SER A 78 11.17 -7.15 -20.62
C SER A 78 11.29 -7.75 -19.24
N PHE A 79 12.36 -7.39 -18.54
CA PHE A 79 12.48 -7.74 -17.13
C PHE A 79 11.40 -7.03 -16.30
N GLU A 80 11.15 -5.76 -16.59
CA GLU A 80 10.18 -4.93 -15.86
C GLU A 80 8.73 -5.27 -16.20
N ASN A 81 8.41 -5.42 -17.49
CA ASN A 81 7.03 -5.51 -17.95
C ASN A 81 6.47 -6.95 -18.03
N GLU A 82 7.32 -7.98 -17.96
CA GLU A 82 6.90 -9.39 -18.03
C GLU A 82 7.45 -10.25 -16.88
N ILE A 83 8.75 -10.16 -16.57
CA ILE A 83 9.38 -11.04 -15.57
C ILE A 83 9.00 -10.66 -14.13
N ILE A 84 9.05 -9.38 -13.77
CA ILE A 84 8.61 -8.92 -12.45
C ILE A 84 7.14 -9.28 -12.18
N PRO A 85 6.18 -9.01 -13.09
CA PRO A 85 4.80 -9.45 -12.91
C PRO A 85 4.64 -10.96 -12.73
N ALA A 86 5.37 -11.78 -13.49
CA ALA A 86 5.35 -13.24 -13.31
C ALA A 86 5.81 -13.65 -11.90
N PHE A 87 6.86 -13.02 -11.36
CA PHE A 87 7.27 -13.23 -9.97
C PHE A 87 6.22 -12.76 -8.96
N THR A 88 5.57 -11.63 -9.22
CA THR A 88 4.50 -11.09 -8.36
C THR A 88 3.30 -12.03 -8.33
N ARG A 89 2.84 -12.52 -9.48
CA ARG A 89 1.75 -13.50 -9.56
C ARG A 89 2.07 -14.77 -8.77
N ALA A 90 3.27 -15.31 -8.98
CA ALA A 90 3.75 -16.49 -8.26
C ALA A 90 3.99 -16.24 -6.75
N GLY A 91 3.93 -14.98 -6.29
CA GLY A 91 4.18 -14.57 -4.91
C GLY A 91 5.64 -14.62 -4.49
N CYS A 92 6.58 -14.73 -5.43
CA CYS A 92 8.01 -14.87 -5.16
C CYS A 92 8.60 -13.63 -4.46
N ASN A 93 8.24 -12.44 -4.93
CA ASN A 93 8.67 -11.14 -4.40
C ASN A 93 7.67 -10.55 -3.36
N SER A 94 6.88 -11.41 -2.71
CA SER A 94 5.99 -11.01 -1.62
C SER A 94 6.75 -10.86 -0.29
N GLY A 95 6.19 -10.10 0.65
CA GLY A 95 6.77 -9.90 1.99
C GLY A 95 6.89 -11.19 2.81
N SER A 96 6.11 -12.22 2.50
CA SER A 96 6.23 -13.55 3.10
C SER A 96 7.32 -14.43 2.48
N CYS A 97 7.92 -14.01 1.36
CA CYS A 97 8.91 -14.77 0.58
C CYS A 97 10.20 -13.95 0.37
N HIS A 98 10.67 -13.82 -0.87
CA HIS A 98 11.92 -13.13 -1.17
C HIS A 98 11.80 -11.61 -1.13
N GLY A 99 10.57 -11.07 -1.12
CA GLY A 99 10.28 -9.64 -0.92
C GLY A 99 10.28 -9.20 0.55
N ALA A 100 10.57 -10.10 1.49
CA ALA A 100 10.78 -9.74 2.89
C ALA A 100 11.97 -8.79 3.04
N LEU A 101 11.99 -7.95 4.09
CA LEU A 101 13.08 -6.99 4.35
C LEU A 101 14.47 -7.66 4.36
N ALA A 102 14.56 -8.88 4.90
CA ALA A 102 15.79 -9.67 4.92
C ALA A 102 15.96 -10.63 3.71
N GLY A 103 14.93 -10.78 2.88
CA GLY A 103 14.84 -11.85 1.89
C GLY A 103 14.68 -13.25 2.52
N LYS A 104 14.82 -14.30 1.70
CA LYS A 104 14.80 -15.70 2.16
C LYS A 104 15.80 -16.55 1.38
N GLY A 105 16.46 -17.49 2.06
CA GLY A 105 17.38 -18.45 1.43
C GLY A 105 18.55 -17.77 0.69
N GLY A 106 19.02 -16.62 1.18
CA GLY A 106 20.07 -15.82 0.55
C GLY A 106 19.64 -15.08 -0.72
N LEU A 107 18.35 -15.06 -1.05
CA LEU A 107 17.75 -14.31 -2.16
C LEU A 107 16.81 -13.23 -1.62
N LYS A 108 17.10 -11.97 -1.92
CA LYS A 108 16.31 -10.79 -1.53
C LYS A 108 15.88 -10.03 -2.78
N LEU A 109 14.59 -10.10 -3.08
CA LEU A 109 13.95 -9.28 -4.10
C LEU A 109 13.30 -8.07 -3.43
N SER A 110 13.07 -7.01 -4.20
CA SER A 110 12.31 -5.85 -3.81
C SER A 110 10.84 -6.25 -3.66
N LEU A 111 10.15 -5.66 -2.67
CA LEU A 111 8.75 -5.99 -2.40
C LEU A 111 7.89 -5.62 -3.62
N ARG A 112 7.27 -6.63 -4.24
CA ARG A 112 6.45 -6.47 -5.46
C ARG A 112 7.20 -5.84 -6.64
N GLY A 113 8.53 -5.93 -6.68
CA GLY A 113 9.32 -5.45 -7.82
C GLY A 113 9.49 -3.93 -7.89
N TYR A 114 9.43 -3.21 -6.76
CA TYR A 114 9.57 -1.75 -6.76
C TYR A 114 10.95 -1.24 -7.18
N ASP A 115 12.00 -2.09 -7.12
CA ASP A 115 13.36 -1.78 -7.55
C ASP A 115 13.88 -2.82 -8.56
N PRO A 116 13.52 -2.68 -9.85
CA PRO A 116 13.91 -3.63 -10.89
C PRO A 116 15.41 -3.77 -11.09
N ALA A 117 16.18 -2.69 -10.91
CA ALA A 117 17.62 -2.73 -11.11
C ALA A 117 18.30 -3.60 -10.04
N ALA A 118 17.90 -3.44 -8.78
CA ALA A 118 18.36 -4.28 -7.69
C ALA A 118 17.93 -5.74 -7.88
N ASP A 119 16.69 -5.98 -8.29
CA ASP A 119 16.17 -7.33 -8.53
C ASP A 119 16.92 -8.06 -9.63
N LEU A 120 17.19 -7.38 -10.74
CA LEU A 120 17.96 -7.92 -11.85
C LEU A 120 19.38 -8.29 -11.39
N PHE A 121 20.04 -7.40 -10.66
CA PHE A 121 21.39 -7.65 -10.12
C PHE A 121 21.41 -8.88 -9.20
N VAL A 122 20.43 -8.98 -8.30
CA VAL A 122 20.33 -10.09 -7.35
C VAL A 122 20.10 -11.41 -8.07
N LEU A 123 19.27 -11.41 -9.10
CA LEU A 123 18.96 -12.62 -9.88
C LEU A 123 20.13 -13.05 -10.77
N THR A 124 20.88 -12.12 -11.36
CA THR A 124 21.82 -12.42 -12.45
C THR A 124 23.30 -12.26 -12.12
N ARG A 125 23.66 -11.56 -11.03
CA ARG A 125 25.06 -11.23 -10.69
C ARG A 125 25.45 -11.61 -9.27
N GLN A 126 24.57 -11.41 -8.30
CA GLN A 126 24.87 -11.73 -6.90
C GLN A 126 25.19 -13.22 -6.72
N ALA A 127 26.01 -13.54 -5.71
CA ALA A 127 26.44 -14.90 -5.39
C ALA A 127 27.15 -15.57 -6.58
N ASN A 128 28.04 -14.81 -7.24
CA ASN A 128 28.84 -15.26 -8.39
C ASN A 128 27.98 -15.74 -9.57
N ALA A 129 26.87 -15.04 -9.86
CA ALA A 129 25.94 -15.33 -10.95
C ALA A 129 25.35 -16.76 -10.97
N ARG A 130 25.47 -17.53 -9.89
CA ARG A 130 25.09 -18.96 -9.82
C ARG A 130 23.61 -19.31 -10.04
N ARG A 131 22.75 -18.30 -10.19
CA ARG A 131 21.29 -18.46 -10.23
C ARG A 131 20.75 -18.68 -11.64
N VAL A 132 21.52 -18.27 -12.63
CA VAL A 132 21.14 -18.28 -14.03
C VAL A 132 22.26 -18.94 -14.84
N ASP A 133 21.88 -19.89 -15.69
CA ASP A 133 22.72 -20.49 -16.70
C ASP A 133 22.15 -20.11 -18.07
N TRP A 134 22.85 -19.23 -18.80
CA TRP A 134 22.40 -18.73 -20.11
C TRP A 134 22.52 -19.77 -21.21
N ALA A 135 23.48 -20.69 -21.08
CA ALA A 135 23.73 -21.73 -22.08
C ALA A 135 22.71 -22.87 -21.94
N ASN A 136 22.30 -23.17 -20.70
CA ASN A 136 21.25 -24.14 -20.41
C ASN A 136 20.22 -23.57 -19.42
N PRO A 137 19.22 -22.81 -19.91
CA PRO A 137 18.21 -22.16 -19.07
C PRO A 137 17.55 -23.10 -18.07
N ASP A 138 17.19 -24.33 -18.49
CA ASP A 138 16.52 -25.32 -17.64
C ASP A 138 17.37 -25.85 -16.49
N SER A 139 18.70 -25.73 -16.59
CA SER A 139 19.64 -26.02 -15.50
C SER A 139 19.85 -24.85 -14.53
N SER A 140 19.30 -23.67 -14.83
CA SER A 140 19.35 -22.51 -13.95
C SER A 140 18.77 -22.86 -12.57
N LEU A 141 19.52 -22.55 -11.51
CA LEU A 141 19.06 -22.74 -10.13
C LEU A 141 17.71 -22.02 -9.88
N LEU A 142 17.50 -20.86 -10.52
CA LEU A 142 16.23 -20.14 -10.49
C LEU A 142 15.07 -21.04 -10.97
N LEU A 143 15.15 -21.60 -12.17
CA LEU A 143 14.11 -22.47 -12.75
C LEU A 143 13.97 -23.78 -11.97
N ALA A 144 15.07 -24.38 -11.54
CA ALA A 144 15.06 -25.62 -10.77
C ALA A 144 14.35 -25.45 -9.41
N LYS A 145 14.49 -24.29 -8.75
CA LYS A 145 13.82 -24.01 -7.47
C LYS A 145 12.33 -23.71 -7.65
N VAL A 146 11.94 -22.89 -8.63
CA VAL A 146 10.52 -22.53 -8.83
C VAL A 146 9.67 -23.71 -9.30
N SER A 147 10.27 -24.62 -10.10
CA SER A 147 9.61 -25.85 -10.58
C SER A 147 9.67 -27.02 -9.59
N LEU A 148 10.37 -26.85 -8.47
CA LEU A 148 10.61 -27.87 -7.45
C LEU A 148 11.43 -29.08 -7.95
N LYS A 149 12.20 -28.94 -9.04
CA LYS A 149 13.28 -29.89 -9.40
C LYS A 149 14.37 -29.93 -8.33
N LEU A 150 14.55 -28.84 -7.60
CA LEU A 150 15.33 -28.77 -6.36
C LEU A 150 14.45 -28.36 -5.19
N PRO A 151 14.73 -28.84 -3.96
CA PRO A 151 13.96 -28.47 -2.77
C PRO A 151 13.89 -26.96 -2.58
N HIS A 152 12.68 -26.43 -2.44
CA HIS A 152 12.42 -25.01 -2.26
C HIS A 152 11.41 -24.83 -1.12
N GLY A 153 11.80 -24.09 -0.07
CA GLY A 153 10.95 -23.89 1.11
C GLY A 153 9.63 -23.15 0.83
N GLY A 154 9.51 -22.46 -0.31
CA GLY A 154 8.26 -21.86 -0.77
C GLY A 154 7.34 -22.80 -1.56
N GLY A 155 7.74 -24.07 -1.73
CA GLY A 155 7.02 -25.08 -2.52
C GLY A 155 7.17 -24.89 -4.03
N LYS A 156 6.38 -25.65 -4.79
CA LYS A 156 6.29 -25.57 -6.26
C LYS A 156 5.53 -24.28 -6.64
N LYS A 157 6.21 -23.33 -7.28
CA LYS A 157 5.63 -22.04 -7.69
C LYS A 157 5.27 -22.01 -9.17
N LEU A 158 6.19 -22.46 -10.02
CA LEU A 158 6.05 -22.48 -11.48
C LEU A 158 6.43 -23.87 -11.99
N PRO A 159 5.47 -24.79 -12.15
CA PRO A 159 5.66 -26.06 -12.85
C PRO A 159 6.31 -25.86 -14.23
N SER A 160 7.07 -26.85 -14.72
CA SER A 160 7.79 -26.71 -16.00
C SER A 160 6.89 -26.58 -17.24
N ASP A 161 5.64 -27.02 -17.13
CA ASP A 161 4.59 -26.86 -18.13
C ASP A 161 3.82 -25.54 -18.00
N HIS A 162 4.10 -24.73 -16.96
CA HIS A 162 3.44 -23.44 -16.77
C HIS A 162 3.98 -22.40 -17.78
N PRO A 163 3.13 -21.57 -18.41
CA PRO A 163 3.57 -20.55 -19.38
C PRO A 163 4.66 -19.61 -18.85
N ASP A 164 4.54 -19.17 -17.59
CA ASP A 164 5.53 -18.30 -16.97
C ASP A 164 6.88 -19.00 -16.72
N TYR A 165 6.93 -20.33 -16.59
CA TYR A 165 8.21 -21.05 -16.56
C TYR A 165 8.94 -20.87 -17.90
N LYS A 166 8.20 -21.04 -19.01
CA LYS A 166 8.75 -20.82 -20.35
C LYS A 166 9.15 -19.36 -20.56
N LEU A 167 8.36 -18.39 -20.10
CA LEU A 167 8.72 -16.97 -20.14
C LEU A 167 10.06 -16.71 -19.45
N LEU A 168 10.26 -17.24 -18.24
CA LEU A 168 11.51 -17.08 -17.51
C LEU A 168 12.68 -17.78 -18.23
N SER A 169 12.45 -18.98 -18.77
CA SER A 169 13.45 -19.72 -19.56
C SER A 169 13.87 -18.95 -20.82
N ASP A 170 12.91 -18.41 -21.57
CA ASP A 170 13.16 -17.63 -22.78
C ASP A 170 13.88 -16.30 -22.45
N TRP A 171 13.58 -15.68 -21.30
CA TRP A 171 14.31 -14.50 -20.82
C TRP A 171 15.75 -14.82 -20.44
N ILE A 172 15.98 -15.98 -19.83
CA ILE A 172 17.32 -16.49 -19.51
C ILE A 172 18.11 -16.76 -20.80
N SER A 173 17.50 -17.42 -21.79
CA SER A 173 18.15 -17.69 -23.07
C SER A 173 18.44 -16.42 -23.87
N GLN A 174 17.68 -15.34 -23.63
CA GLN A 174 17.96 -14.00 -24.18
C GLN A 174 19.07 -13.25 -23.42
N GLY A 175 19.80 -13.92 -22.51
CA GLY A 175 20.95 -13.36 -21.78
C GLY A 175 20.57 -12.53 -20.56
N THR A 176 19.32 -12.59 -20.09
CA THR A 176 18.83 -11.82 -18.92
C THR A 176 19.12 -10.33 -19.01
N MET A 177 18.92 -9.76 -20.21
CA MET A 177 19.22 -8.35 -20.47
C MET A 177 18.34 -7.43 -19.61
N PRO A 178 18.88 -6.28 -19.15
CA PRO A 178 18.05 -5.24 -18.56
C PRO A 178 17.01 -4.74 -19.56
N SER A 179 15.89 -4.23 -19.02
CA SER A 179 14.92 -3.45 -19.78
C SER A 179 15.60 -2.23 -20.41
N SER A 180 15.08 -1.77 -21.55
CA SER A 180 15.59 -0.54 -22.16
C SER A 180 15.25 0.65 -21.24
N PRO A 181 16.15 1.64 -21.06
CA PRO A 181 15.81 2.86 -20.32
C PRO A 181 14.59 3.60 -20.90
N ASP A 182 14.41 3.52 -22.22
CA ASP A 182 13.30 4.12 -22.96
C ASP A 182 12.07 3.21 -23.06
N GLU A 183 12.11 2.01 -22.45
CA GLU A 183 10.95 1.13 -22.48
C GLU A 183 9.78 1.74 -21.70
N PRO A 184 8.56 1.75 -22.27
CA PRO A 184 7.40 2.24 -21.57
C PRO A 184 7.14 1.44 -20.28
N LYS A 185 6.87 2.15 -19.19
CA LYS A 185 6.62 1.58 -17.86
C LYS A 185 5.13 1.52 -17.58
N VAL A 186 4.74 0.65 -16.66
CA VAL A 186 3.37 0.65 -16.14
C VAL A 186 3.12 1.96 -15.40
N ALA A 187 2.09 2.69 -15.83
CA ALA A 187 1.66 3.94 -15.21
C ALA A 187 0.44 3.73 -14.29
N ALA A 188 -0.46 2.81 -14.67
CA ALA A 188 -1.65 2.48 -13.88
C ALA A 188 -2.15 1.08 -14.19
N VAL A 189 -2.90 0.50 -13.26
CA VAL A 189 -3.66 -0.73 -13.44
C VAL A 189 -5.11 -0.44 -13.08
N GLU A 190 -6.03 -0.85 -13.94
CA GLU A 190 -7.47 -0.67 -13.79
C GLU A 190 -8.15 -2.05 -13.88
N ILE A 191 -9.32 -2.20 -13.24
CA ILE A 191 -10.16 -3.39 -13.43
C ILE A 191 -11.35 -3.01 -14.30
N ILE A 192 -11.66 -3.86 -15.28
CA ILE A 192 -12.82 -3.72 -16.16
C ILE A 192 -13.75 -4.93 -15.96
N PRO A 193 -15.03 -4.71 -15.67
CA PRO A 193 -15.63 -3.44 -15.26
C PRO A 193 -15.21 -3.02 -13.83
N SER A 194 -15.17 -1.71 -13.56
CA SER A 194 -14.70 -1.17 -12.27
C SER A 194 -15.81 -1.00 -11.22
N LYS A 195 -17.07 -0.91 -11.64
CA LYS A 195 -18.23 -0.85 -10.74
C LYS A 195 -19.38 -1.69 -11.29
N LEU A 196 -19.89 -2.58 -10.44
CA LEU A 196 -20.92 -3.53 -10.82
C LEU A 196 -22.06 -3.52 -9.79
N ARG A 197 -23.28 -3.72 -10.29
CA ARG A 197 -24.44 -4.03 -9.46
C ARG A 197 -24.98 -5.39 -9.86
N LEU A 198 -24.75 -6.39 -9.02
CA LEU A 198 -25.06 -7.79 -9.29
C LEU A 198 -26.01 -8.34 -8.24
N LYS A 199 -26.42 -9.59 -8.40
CA LYS A 199 -27.24 -10.33 -7.43
C LYS A 199 -26.52 -11.61 -7.02
N SER A 200 -26.89 -12.14 -5.86
CA SER A 200 -26.44 -13.47 -5.43
C SER A 200 -26.73 -14.51 -6.52
N GLY A 201 -25.73 -15.32 -6.84
CA GLY A 201 -25.75 -16.31 -7.92
C GLY A 201 -25.08 -15.82 -9.21
N ASP A 202 -24.96 -14.51 -9.44
CA ASP A 202 -24.33 -13.98 -10.65
C ASP A 202 -22.85 -14.35 -10.71
N LYS A 203 -22.40 -14.59 -11.95
CA LYS A 203 -21.02 -14.92 -12.30
C LYS A 203 -20.54 -13.97 -13.39
N LEU A 204 -19.29 -13.55 -13.32
CA LEU A 204 -18.65 -12.82 -14.40
C LEU A 204 -17.15 -12.99 -14.41
N ARG A 205 -16.49 -12.41 -15.41
CA ARG A 205 -15.04 -12.24 -15.43
C ARG A 205 -14.64 -10.77 -15.38
N MET A 206 -13.79 -10.43 -14.44
CA MET A 206 -13.11 -9.12 -14.38
C MET A 206 -11.77 -9.20 -15.11
N ILE A 207 -11.44 -8.14 -15.84
CA ILE A 207 -10.21 -8.01 -16.62
C ILE A 207 -9.30 -7.00 -15.92
N ALA A 208 -8.05 -7.36 -15.67
CA ALA A 208 -7.04 -6.41 -15.24
C ALA A 208 -6.37 -5.79 -16.46
N GLN A 209 -6.35 -4.46 -16.53
CA GLN A 209 -5.81 -3.71 -17.65
C GLN A 209 -4.70 -2.77 -17.17
N ALA A 210 -3.51 -2.90 -17.76
CA ALA A 210 -2.38 -2.02 -17.48
C ALA A 210 -2.26 -0.93 -18.54
N ARG A 211 -2.17 0.33 -18.11
CA ARG A 211 -1.83 1.50 -18.92
C ARG A 211 -0.35 1.80 -18.78
N TYR A 212 0.33 2.01 -19.89
CA TYR A 212 1.76 2.30 -19.95
C TYR A 212 2.02 3.79 -20.19
N THR A 213 3.23 4.25 -19.89
CA THR A 213 3.64 5.66 -20.01
C THR A 213 3.60 6.19 -21.43
N ASP A 214 3.60 5.33 -22.44
CA ASP A 214 3.43 5.69 -23.86
C ASP A 214 1.96 5.65 -24.32
N GLY A 215 1.02 5.51 -23.39
CA GLY A 215 -0.40 5.41 -23.66
C GLY A 215 -0.86 4.02 -24.13
N ARG A 216 0.05 3.04 -24.29
CA ARG A 216 -0.36 1.67 -24.59
C ARG A 216 -1.18 1.09 -23.45
N VAL A 217 -2.09 0.20 -23.80
CA VAL A 217 -2.98 -0.47 -22.87
C VAL A 217 -2.93 -1.97 -23.12
N ARG A 218 -2.76 -2.77 -22.08
CA ARG A 218 -2.61 -4.23 -22.17
C ARG A 218 -3.54 -4.94 -21.21
N ASP A 219 -4.12 -6.05 -21.66
CA ASP A 219 -4.73 -7.02 -20.75
C ASP A 219 -3.62 -7.78 -20.01
N VAL A 220 -3.66 -7.68 -18.69
CA VAL A 220 -2.69 -8.29 -17.77
C VAL A 220 -3.39 -9.20 -16.76
N SER A 221 -4.57 -9.73 -17.10
CA SER A 221 -5.38 -10.56 -16.19
C SER A 221 -4.65 -11.86 -15.82
N HIS A 222 -4.04 -12.52 -16.78
CA HIS A 222 -2.94 -13.45 -16.51
C HIS A 222 -1.75 -12.61 -16.01
N TRP A 223 -1.06 -12.88 -14.91
CA TRP A 223 -0.07 -11.96 -14.27
C TRP A 223 -0.64 -11.02 -13.23
N ALA A 224 -1.90 -10.60 -13.33
CA ALA A 224 -2.57 -9.97 -12.20
C ALA A 224 -2.83 -11.03 -11.11
N ARG A 225 -2.69 -10.60 -9.86
CA ARG A 225 -3.16 -11.35 -8.69
C ARG A 225 -4.44 -10.70 -8.20
N PHE A 226 -5.54 -11.43 -8.33
CA PHE A 226 -6.83 -11.00 -7.82
C PHE A 226 -7.02 -11.39 -6.36
N SER A 227 -7.76 -10.56 -5.62
CA SER A 227 -8.25 -10.85 -4.27
C SER A 227 -9.53 -10.08 -3.98
N SER A 228 -10.43 -10.65 -3.20
CA SER A 228 -11.60 -9.95 -2.66
C SER A 228 -11.35 -9.46 -1.24
N SER A 229 -12.00 -8.35 -0.87
CA SER A 229 -12.07 -7.91 0.52
C SER A 229 -13.08 -8.71 1.33
N GLU A 230 -14.10 -9.29 0.68
CA GLU A 230 -15.24 -9.95 1.33
C GLU A 230 -15.72 -11.15 0.50
N ASP A 231 -15.06 -12.31 0.67
CA ASP A 231 -15.34 -13.54 -0.10
C ASP A 231 -16.76 -14.09 0.14
N LEU A 232 -17.40 -13.77 1.27
CA LEU A 232 -18.79 -14.16 1.55
C LEU A 232 -19.81 -13.37 0.72
N VAL A 233 -19.45 -12.18 0.24
CA VAL A 233 -20.30 -11.37 -0.64
C VAL A 233 -19.97 -11.71 -2.08
N ALA A 234 -18.70 -11.57 -2.48
CA ALA A 234 -18.22 -11.95 -3.80
C ALA A 234 -16.78 -12.47 -3.71
N SER A 235 -16.56 -13.70 -4.18
CA SER A 235 -15.23 -14.29 -4.29
C SER A 235 -14.67 -14.07 -5.70
N VAL A 236 -13.35 -14.08 -5.82
CA VAL A 236 -12.63 -13.97 -7.09
C VAL A 236 -11.51 -14.99 -7.17
N ASP A 237 -11.41 -15.70 -8.28
CA ASP A 237 -10.32 -16.66 -8.52
C ASP A 237 -9.06 -16.00 -9.10
N GLN A 238 -8.03 -16.81 -9.36
CA GLN A 238 -6.73 -16.33 -9.85
C GLN A 238 -6.73 -15.81 -11.29
N ASP A 239 -7.81 -16.04 -12.04
CA ASP A 239 -7.98 -15.61 -13.42
C ASP A 239 -9.05 -14.50 -13.56
N GLY A 240 -9.48 -13.94 -12.42
CA GLY A 240 -10.45 -12.85 -12.35
C GLY A 240 -11.91 -13.30 -12.50
N ALA A 241 -12.21 -14.59 -12.42
CA ALA A 241 -13.60 -15.05 -12.41
C ALA A 241 -14.22 -14.79 -11.04
N VAL A 242 -15.37 -14.14 -11.03
CA VAL A 242 -16.09 -13.71 -9.84
C VAL A 242 -17.35 -14.54 -9.67
N GLN A 243 -17.62 -14.93 -8.42
CA GLN A 243 -18.90 -15.48 -7.99
C GLN A 243 -19.50 -14.59 -6.90
N VAL A 244 -20.69 -14.06 -7.14
CA VAL A 244 -21.46 -13.36 -6.10
C VAL A 244 -22.21 -14.40 -5.29
N ALA A 245 -21.95 -14.47 -3.98
CA ALA A 245 -22.55 -15.44 -3.06
C ALA A 245 -23.57 -14.78 -2.13
N GLY A 246 -23.32 -13.55 -1.69
CA GLY A 246 -24.11 -12.85 -0.68
C GLY A 246 -24.57 -11.46 -1.10
N ASN A 247 -25.26 -10.79 -0.17
CA ASN A 247 -25.62 -9.37 -0.29
C ASN A 247 -24.60 -8.53 0.48
N GLY A 248 -24.29 -7.34 -0.01
CA GLY A 248 -23.29 -6.46 0.55
C GLY A 248 -22.47 -5.77 -0.54
N GLU A 249 -21.29 -5.30 -0.17
CA GLU A 249 -20.29 -4.79 -1.10
C GLU A 249 -18.99 -5.55 -0.90
N ALA A 250 -18.36 -5.90 -2.01
CA ALA A 250 -17.02 -6.48 -2.04
C ALA A 250 -16.13 -5.64 -2.95
N SER A 251 -14.91 -5.36 -2.50
CA SER A 251 -13.86 -4.78 -3.33
C SER A 251 -13.01 -5.91 -3.92
N VAL A 252 -12.85 -5.92 -5.24
CA VAL A 252 -11.90 -6.78 -5.94
C VAL A 252 -10.65 -5.96 -6.27
N ILE A 253 -9.49 -6.47 -5.89
CA ILE A 253 -8.19 -5.86 -6.14
C ILE A 253 -7.44 -6.72 -7.15
N ALA A 254 -6.87 -6.09 -8.18
CA ALA A 254 -5.97 -6.71 -9.14
C ALA A 254 -4.57 -6.12 -8.98
N LEU A 255 -3.65 -6.88 -8.40
CA LEU A 255 -2.25 -6.47 -8.25
C LEU A 255 -1.44 -6.92 -9.45
N PHE A 256 -0.79 -5.99 -10.14
CA PHE A 256 0.13 -6.26 -11.24
C PHE A 256 1.43 -5.46 -11.03
N ALA A 257 2.55 -6.18 -10.85
CA ALA A 257 3.79 -5.63 -10.31
C ALA A 257 3.53 -4.87 -8.98
N ASN A 258 3.95 -3.61 -8.89
CA ASN A 258 3.74 -2.72 -7.75
C ASN A 258 2.48 -1.83 -7.89
N HIS A 259 1.63 -2.06 -8.90
CA HIS A 259 0.40 -1.30 -9.15
C HIS A 259 -0.83 -2.13 -8.77
N ALA A 260 -1.89 -1.47 -8.34
CA ALA A 260 -3.16 -2.11 -8.00
C ALA A 260 -4.32 -1.41 -8.73
N GLY A 261 -5.17 -2.20 -9.38
CA GLY A 261 -6.49 -1.77 -9.81
C GLY A 261 -7.55 -2.18 -8.78
N LEU A 262 -8.59 -1.37 -8.65
CA LEU A 262 -9.72 -1.62 -7.76
C LEU A 262 -11.01 -1.70 -8.58
N GLY A 263 -11.84 -2.70 -8.28
CA GLY A 263 -13.22 -2.79 -8.73
C GLY A 263 -14.15 -3.02 -7.55
N ALA A 264 -15.36 -2.50 -7.63
CA ALA A 264 -16.39 -2.64 -6.60
C ALA A 264 -17.57 -3.44 -7.13
N ILE A 265 -18.00 -4.43 -6.37
CA ILE A 265 -19.19 -5.22 -6.62
C ILE A 265 -20.18 -4.90 -5.53
N VAL A 266 -21.34 -4.39 -5.92
CA VAL A 266 -22.46 -4.18 -5.01
C VAL A 266 -23.53 -5.21 -5.31
N SER A 267 -23.91 -5.97 -4.29
CA SER A 267 -25.00 -6.93 -4.30
C SER A 267 -26.08 -6.46 -3.33
N PRO A 268 -27.11 -5.73 -3.80
CA PRO A 268 -28.10 -5.13 -2.91
C PRO A 268 -28.89 -6.19 -2.14
N PHE A 269 -29.31 -5.85 -0.93
CA PHE A 269 -30.24 -6.69 -0.16
C PHE A 269 -31.62 -6.68 -0.81
N PRO A 270 -32.44 -7.75 -0.65
CA PRO A 270 -33.75 -7.84 -1.29
C PRO A 270 -34.81 -6.90 -0.68
N ASN A 271 -34.41 -5.89 0.11
CA ASN A 271 -35.36 -4.91 0.61
C ASN A 271 -35.71 -3.93 -0.52
N LYS A 272 -36.94 -3.42 -0.52
CA LYS A 272 -37.33 -2.35 -1.45
C LYS A 272 -37.45 -1.06 -0.67
N LEU A 273 -36.51 -0.15 -0.89
CA LEU A 273 -36.60 1.19 -0.33
C LEU A 273 -37.58 2.05 -1.15
N PRO A 274 -38.35 2.93 -0.51
CA PRO A 274 -39.15 3.92 -1.20
C PRO A 274 -38.31 4.80 -2.14
N THR A 275 -38.89 5.23 -3.26
CA THR A 275 -38.22 6.09 -4.25
C THR A 275 -37.81 7.45 -3.67
N ASP A 276 -38.53 7.93 -2.65
CA ASP A 276 -38.29 9.18 -1.94
C ASP A 276 -37.38 9.03 -0.70
N PHE A 277 -36.80 7.84 -0.48
CA PHE A 277 -35.95 7.51 0.68
C PHE A 277 -34.90 8.59 0.97
N LEU A 278 -34.09 8.96 -0.03
CA LEU A 278 -33.05 9.98 0.17
C LEU A 278 -33.66 11.34 0.53
N SER A 279 -34.76 11.75 -0.11
CA SER A 279 -35.35 13.08 0.11
C SER A 279 -35.99 13.22 1.49
N LYS A 280 -36.52 12.11 2.06
CA LYS A 280 -37.20 12.11 3.36
C LYS A 280 -36.32 11.72 4.54
N SER A 281 -35.12 11.20 4.29
CA SER A 281 -34.20 10.81 5.36
C SER A 281 -33.57 12.03 6.03
N PRO A 282 -33.53 12.08 7.38
CA PRO A 282 -32.91 13.19 8.12
C PRO A 282 -31.40 13.24 7.89
N ARG A 283 -30.83 14.44 7.97
CA ARG A 283 -29.38 14.71 7.83
C ARG A 283 -28.96 15.74 8.87
N ASN A 284 -27.92 15.44 9.63
CA ASN A 284 -27.28 16.35 10.56
C ASN A 284 -26.01 16.96 9.97
N ASN A 285 -25.29 16.20 9.12
CA ASN A 285 -24.08 16.66 8.46
C ASN A 285 -23.83 15.92 7.13
N PHE A 286 -22.72 16.25 6.46
CA PHE A 286 -22.35 15.66 5.17
C PHE A 286 -22.03 14.15 5.22
N ILE A 287 -21.69 13.60 6.40
CA ILE A 287 -21.45 12.16 6.58
C ILE A 287 -22.76 11.39 6.41
N ASP A 288 -23.88 11.92 6.93
CA ASP A 288 -25.20 11.30 6.77
C ASP A 288 -25.57 11.16 5.29
N GLU A 289 -25.18 12.12 4.44
CA GLU A 289 -25.42 12.03 3.00
C GLU A 289 -24.62 10.91 2.34
N LEU A 290 -23.41 10.63 2.81
CA LEU A 290 -22.60 9.52 2.33
C LEU A 290 -23.19 8.18 2.80
N VAL A 291 -23.58 8.09 4.08
CA VAL A 291 -24.21 6.89 4.66
C VAL A 291 -25.54 6.58 3.97
N LEU A 292 -26.42 7.57 3.81
CA LEU A 292 -27.72 7.39 3.16
C LEU A 292 -27.59 6.97 1.70
N ARG A 293 -26.63 7.51 0.95
CA ARG A 293 -26.35 7.05 -0.42
C ARG A 293 -25.92 5.58 -0.44
N LYS A 294 -25.05 5.17 0.49
CA LYS A 294 -24.62 3.77 0.58
C LYS A 294 -25.75 2.83 0.99
N LEU A 295 -26.59 3.24 1.94
CA LEU A 295 -27.79 2.51 2.34
C LEU A 295 -28.77 2.36 1.16
N GLN A 296 -28.98 3.41 0.37
CA GLN A 296 -29.80 3.33 -0.84
C GLN A 296 -29.22 2.33 -1.85
N GLU A 297 -27.92 2.40 -2.12
CA GLU A 297 -27.23 1.54 -3.06
C GLU A 297 -27.33 0.06 -2.68
N LEU A 298 -27.21 -0.24 -1.38
CA LEU A 298 -27.35 -1.59 -0.83
C LEU A 298 -28.80 -2.00 -0.57
N GLN A 299 -29.77 -1.10 -0.81
CA GLN A 299 -31.17 -1.31 -0.43
C GLN A 299 -31.32 -1.71 1.05
N LEU A 300 -30.67 -0.98 1.95
CA LEU A 300 -30.74 -1.19 3.39
C LEU A 300 -31.54 -0.06 4.05
N PRO A 301 -32.62 -0.36 4.78
CA PRO A 301 -33.28 0.66 5.58
C PRO A 301 -32.39 1.07 6.76
N PRO A 302 -32.36 2.36 7.14
CA PRO A 302 -31.64 2.80 8.31
C PRO A 302 -32.25 2.19 9.57
N SER A 303 -31.40 1.86 10.53
CA SER A 303 -31.85 1.44 11.86
C SER A 303 -32.65 2.56 12.53
N GLY A 304 -33.68 2.19 13.29
CA GLY A 304 -34.41 3.14 14.13
C GLY A 304 -33.51 3.78 15.20
N GLN A 305 -33.96 4.91 15.75
CA GLN A 305 -33.23 5.55 16.84
C GLN A 305 -33.21 4.66 18.09
N THR A 306 -32.06 4.60 18.76
CA THR A 306 -31.93 3.91 20.04
C THR A 306 -32.64 4.65 21.15
N THR A 307 -33.00 3.94 22.23
CA THR A 307 -33.45 4.57 23.47
C THR A 307 -32.31 5.38 24.11
N ASP A 308 -32.64 6.29 25.03
CA ASP A 308 -31.64 7.10 25.71
C ASP A 308 -30.67 6.28 26.57
N SER A 309 -31.18 5.26 27.27
CA SER A 309 -30.36 4.34 28.05
C SER A 309 -29.38 3.53 27.20
N GLN A 310 -29.81 3.10 26.00
CA GLN A 310 -28.93 2.44 25.04
C GLN A 310 -27.91 3.41 24.44
N PHE A 311 -28.33 4.64 24.13
CA PHE A 311 -27.48 5.66 23.53
C PHE A 311 -26.31 6.03 24.44
N ILE A 312 -26.58 6.43 25.69
CA ILE A 312 -25.51 6.85 26.62
C ILE A 312 -24.52 5.71 26.89
N ARG A 313 -25.01 4.48 27.09
CA ARG A 313 -24.13 3.33 27.32
C ARG A 313 -23.19 3.08 26.14
N ARG A 314 -23.73 3.09 24.90
CA ARG A 314 -22.91 2.90 23.69
C ARG A 314 -21.91 4.03 23.52
N LEU A 315 -22.37 5.28 23.71
CA LEU A 315 -21.54 6.45 23.54
C LEU A 315 -20.33 6.47 24.50
N PHE A 316 -20.54 6.14 25.79
CA PHE A 316 -19.44 6.05 26.76
C PHE A 316 -18.43 4.95 26.41
N LEU A 317 -18.91 3.79 25.96
CA LEU A 317 -18.04 2.67 25.56
C LEU A 317 -17.24 3.00 24.30
N ASP A 318 -17.88 3.62 23.30
CA ASP A 318 -17.27 3.91 22.00
C ASP A 318 -16.32 5.12 22.08
N MET A 319 -16.67 6.15 22.86
CA MET A 319 -15.88 7.38 22.94
C MET A 319 -14.79 7.33 24.01
N ALA A 320 -15.10 6.78 25.19
CA ALA A 320 -14.25 6.85 26.37
C ALA A 320 -13.80 5.47 26.88
N GLY A 321 -14.28 4.37 26.31
CA GLY A 321 -13.89 3.01 26.73
C GLY A 321 -14.35 2.61 28.13
N ILE A 322 -15.27 3.36 28.73
CA ILE A 322 -15.78 3.15 30.09
C ILE A 322 -17.30 3.07 30.09
N LEU A 323 -17.89 2.70 31.23
CA LEU A 323 -19.34 2.78 31.44
C LEU A 323 -19.72 4.13 32.06
N PRO A 324 -20.93 4.66 31.78
CA PRO A 324 -21.44 5.80 32.52
C PRO A 324 -21.67 5.40 33.97
N THR A 325 -21.49 6.35 34.89
CA THR A 325 -21.96 6.21 36.27
C THR A 325 -23.48 6.18 36.31
N GLU A 326 -24.03 5.63 37.41
CA GLU A 326 -25.48 5.63 37.64
C GLU A 326 -26.07 7.05 37.60
N LYS A 327 -25.35 8.02 38.20
CA LYS A 327 -25.77 9.43 38.17
C LYS A 327 -25.79 10.03 36.76
N GLU A 328 -24.76 9.81 35.95
CA GLU A 328 -24.72 10.32 34.56
C GLU A 328 -25.84 9.71 33.71
N LEU A 329 -26.14 8.42 33.91
CA LEU A 329 -27.28 7.76 33.27
C LEU A 329 -28.61 8.41 33.66
N ASP A 330 -28.83 8.57 34.97
CA ASP A 330 -30.05 9.16 35.51
C ASP A 330 -30.27 10.59 35.04
N ASP A 331 -29.22 11.41 35.10
CA ASP A 331 -29.26 12.80 34.66
C ASP A 331 -29.59 12.89 33.17
N PHE A 332 -28.98 12.06 32.33
CA PHE A 332 -29.20 12.07 30.88
C PHE A 332 -30.60 11.56 30.47
N VAL A 333 -31.11 10.54 31.16
CA VAL A 333 -32.45 10.00 30.90
C VAL A 333 -33.53 11.01 31.30
N LYS A 334 -33.33 11.73 32.40
CA LYS A 334 -34.26 12.78 32.89
C LYS A 334 -34.16 14.10 32.11
N ASP A 335 -33.06 14.32 31.39
CA ASP A 335 -32.88 15.50 30.55
C ASP A 335 -33.90 15.52 29.40
N THR A 336 -34.61 16.64 29.26
CA THR A 336 -35.67 16.86 28.26
C THR A 336 -35.24 17.81 27.14
N ARG A 337 -34.01 18.32 27.17
CA ARG A 337 -33.48 19.18 26.12
C ARG A 337 -33.44 18.43 24.78
N LEU A 338 -33.88 19.09 23.71
CA LEU A 338 -33.93 18.50 22.37
C LEU A 338 -32.54 18.13 21.83
N ASN A 339 -31.50 18.86 22.23
CA ASN A 339 -30.11 18.66 21.83
C ASN A 339 -29.26 17.90 22.85
N LYS A 340 -29.87 17.21 23.83
CA LYS A 340 -29.12 16.54 24.91
C LYS A 340 -28.06 15.54 24.43
N ARG A 341 -28.28 14.89 23.28
CA ARG A 341 -27.33 13.94 22.68
C ARG A 341 -26.06 14.64 22.20
N GLU A 342 -26.20 15.77 21.53
CA GLU A 342 -25.07 16.60 21.06
C GLU A 342 -24.27 17.12 22.25
N LEU A 343 -24.96 17.67 23.26
CA LEU A 343 -24.31 18.16 24.48
C LEU A 343 -23.53 17.08 25.22
N LEU A 344 -24.05 15.84 25.27
CA LEU A 344 -23.34 14.72 25.89
C LEU A 344 -22.11 14.31 25.07
N VAL A 345 -22.20 14.30 23.73
CA VAL A 345 -21.07 14.03 22.84
C VAL A 345 -19.96 15.06 23.08
N ASP A 346 -20.30 16.35 23.09
CA ASP A 346 -19.33 17.42 23.34
C ASP A 346 -18.69 17.30 24.72
N ALA A 347 -19.48 17.00 25.76
CA ALA A 347 -18.97 16.80 27.11
C ALA A 347 -18.00 15.61 27.19
N LEU A 348 -18.30 14.49 26.53
CA LEU A 348 -17.43 13.32 26.48
C LEU A 348 -16.15 13.57 25.69
N LEU A 349 -16.20 14.32 24.59
CA LEU A 349 -15.01 14.68 23.81
C LEU A 349 -13.97 15.46 24.64
N GLN A 350 -14.41 16.21 25.64
CA GLN A 350 -13.52 16.97 26.54
C GLN A 350 -12.95 16.15 27.70
N ARG A 351 -13.36 14.87 27.85
CA ARG A 351 -12.89 14.03 28.95
C ARG A 351 -11.49 13.45 28.70
N PRO A 352 -10.66 13.34 29.76
CA PRO A 352 -9.36 12.68 29.64
C PRO A 352 -9.49 11.21 29.22
N GLU A 353 -10.56 10.52 29.62
CA GLU A 353 -10.79 9.12 29.26
C GLU A 353 -10.97 8.93 27.75
N THR A 354 -11.58 9.89 27.05
CA THR A 354 -11.67 9.89 25.59
C THR A 354 -10.29 9.97 24.96
N THR A 355 -9.43 10.86 25.46
CA THR A 355 -8.05 10.97 25.00
C THR A 355 -7.28 9.66 25.21
N ASP A 356 -7.40 9.07 26.40
CA ASP A 356 -6.70 7.83 26.75
C ASP A 356 -7.17 6.64 25.91
N TYR A 357 -8.48 6.52 25.71
CA TYR A 357 -9.07 5.43 24.92
C TYR A 357 -8.64 5.48 23.46
N TRP A 358 -8.72 6.65 22.82
CA TRP A 358 -8.29 6.81 21.44
C TRP A 358 -6.78 6.72 21.28
N ALA A 359 -5.99 7.22 22.24
CA ALA A 359 -4.54 7.01 22.26
C ALA A 359 -4.18 5.52 22.32
N TYR A 360 -4.91 4.73 23.12
CA TYR A 360 -4.77 3.28 23.17
C TYR A 360 -5.11 2.61 21.82
N LYS A 361 -6.24 2.97 21.19
CA LYS A 361 -6.62 2.47 19.86
C LYS A 361 -5.56 2.75 18.79
N TRP A 362 -5.05 3.98 18.76
CA TRP A 362 -3.96 4.37 17.85
C TRP A 362 -2.67 3.62 18.14
N SER A 363 -2.35 3.42 19.43
CA SER A 363 -1.14 2.69 19.83
C SER A 363 -1.16 1.23 19.39
N ASP A 364 -2.33 0.58 19.45
CA ASP A 364 -2.52 -0.78 18.95
C ASP A 364 -2.33 -0.83 17.43
N MET A 365 -2.99 0.07 16.69
CA MET A 365 -2.89 0.11 15.23
C MET A 365 -1.47 0.44 14.74
N LEU A 366 -0.74 1.30 15.47
CA LEU A 366 0.66 1.64 15.19
C LEU A 366 1.66 0.63 15.77
N LEU A 367 1.18 -0.46 16.38
CA LEU A 367 1.98 -1.54 16.94
C LEU A 367 3.02 -1.04 17.97
N ILE A 368 2.66 -0.04 18.77
CA ILE A 368 3.53 0.52 19.82
C ILE A 368 3.71 -0.55 20.90
N SER A 369 4.86 -1.23 20.86
CA SER A 369 5.09 -2.41 21.69
C SER A 369 6.57 -2.60 22.04
N THR A 370 6.82 -3.11 23.24
CA THR A 370 8.16 -3.51 23.70
C THR A 370 8.74 -4.71 22.93
N ARG A 371 7.94 -5.36 22.07
CA ARG A 371 8.44 -6.42 21.16
C ARG A 371 9.41 -5.89 20.12
N ASN A 372 9.22 -4.64 19.67
CA ASN A 372 9.99 -4.03 18.60
C ASN A 372 10.72 -2.75 19.03
N LEU A 373 10.36 -2.19 20.19
CA LEU A 373 10.89 -0.93 20.71
C LEU A 373 11.40 -1.13 22.14
N ASN A 374 12.38 -0.32 22.55
CA ASN A 374 12.76 -0.27 23.95
C ASN A 374 11.74 0.57 24.75
N GLN A 375 11.78 0.48 26.07
CA GLN A 375 10.79 1.13 26.93
C GLN A 375 10.74 2.66 26.74
N GLN A 376 11.89 3.32 26.60
CA GLN A 376 11.95 4.77 26.39
C GLN A 376 11.27 5.19 25.08
N ALA A 377 11.49 4.43 24.00
CA ALA A 377 10.88 4.70 22.70
C ALA A 377 9.37 4.41 22.69
N VAL A 378 8.92 3.35 23.38
CA VAL A 378 7.48 3.09 23.58
C VAL A 378 6.81 4.28 24.24
N TRP A 379 7.37 4.78 25.34
CA TRP A 379 6.80 5.92 26.05
C TRP A 379 6.82 7.20 25.23
N ALA A 380 7.92 7.49 24.55
CA ALA A 380 8.01 8.68 23.70
C ALA A 380 6.95 8.64 22.58
N PHE A 381 6.77 7.49 21.94
CA PHE A 381 5.80 7.34 20.86
C PHE A 381 4.35 7.41 21.39
N TYR A 382 4.06 6.71 22.49
CA TYR A 382 2.75 6.79 23.15
C TYR A 382 2.39 8.23 23.55
N GLN A 383 3.34 8.97 24.14
CA GLN A 383 3.10 10.37 24.55
C GLN A 383 2.83 11.28 23.35
N PHE A 384 3.53 11.08 22.23
CA PHE A 384 3.24 11.78 20.98
C PHE A 384 1.81 11.50 20.49
N VAL A 385 1.41 10.21 20.43
CA VAL A 385 0.07 9.81 19.98
C VAL A 385 -1.00 10.38 20.89
N ARG A 386 -0.83 10.21 22.21
CA ARG A 386 -1.77 10.72 23.21
C ARG A 386 -1.93 12.23 23.12
N LYS A 387 -0.82 12.98 22.99
CA LYS A 387 -0.86 14.42 22.80
C LYS A 387 -1.58 14.80 21.50
N SER A 388 -1.32 14.08 20.41
CA SER A 388 -1.97 14.34 19.12
C SER A 388 -3.48 14.16 19.19
N VAL A 389 -3.95 13.15 19.92
CA VAL A 389 -5.39 12.96 20.19
C VAL A 389 -5.94 14.09 21.06
N ALA A 390 -5.25 14.43 22.16
CA ALA A 390 -5.67 15.48 23.08
C ALA A 390 -5.79 16.86 22.41
N ASP A 391 -4.83 17.18 21.53
CA ASP A 391 -4.79 18.43 20.78
C ASP A 391 -5.75 18.42 19.57
N ASN A 392 -6.45 17.29 19.33
CA ASN A 392 -7.28 17.05 18.14
C ASN A 392 -6.54 17.35 16.83
N LEU A 393 -5.30 16.86 16.72
CA LEU A 393 -4.44 17.10 15.56
C LEU A 393 -5.12 16.56 14.29
N PRO A 394 -5.26 17.38 13.22
CA PRO A 394 -5.85 16.92 11.97
C PRO A 394 -5.15 15.68 11.42
N TRP A 395 -5.94 14.74 10.90
CA TRP A 395 -5.45 13.43 10.46
C TRP A 395 -4.30 13.53 9.43
N ASP A 396 -4.39 14.48 8.50
CA ASP A 396 -3.35 14.73 7.50
C ASP A 396 -2.04 15.21 8.15
N GLN A 397 -2.12 16.04 9.19
CA GLN A 397 -0.96 16.49 9.95
C GLN A 397 -0.39 15.38 10.81
N PHE A 398 -1.23 14.59 11.49
CA PHE A 398 -0.78 13.42 12.25
C PHE A 398 -0.06 12.40 11.36
N ALA A 399 -0.65 12.05 10.22
CA ALA A 399 -0.04 11.17 9.24
C ALA A 399 1.26 11.77 8.68
N GLN A 400 1.29 13.06 8.36
CA GLN A 400 2.51 13.74 7.95
C GLN A 400 3.58 13.70 9.05
N SER A 401 3.24 13.89 10.32
CA SER A 401 4.19 13.82 11.44
C SER A 401 4.77 12.41 11.63
N LEU A 402 3.97 11.36 11.37
CA LEU A 402 4.45 9.98 11.38
C LEU A 402 5.39 9.68 10.20
N LEU A 403 5.12 10.27 9.03
CA LEU A 403 5.89 10.00 7.80
C LEU A 403 7.10 10.93 7.62
N ARG A 404 7.04 12.17 8.13
CA ARG A 404 8.08 13.19 8.00
C ARG A 404 9.04 13.07 9.19
N CYS A 405 10.27 12.63 8.92
CA CYS A 405 11.35 12.73 9.89
C CYS A 405 11.64 14.23 10.19
N TYR A 406 11.41 14.67 11.43
CA TYR A 406 11.94 15.95 11.93
C TYR A 406 13.39 15.74 12.39
N ARG A 407 14.35 16.46 11.80
CA ARG A 407 15.71 16.58 12.34
C ARG A 407 15.62 17.34 13.67
N SER A 408 15.58 16.65 14.80
CA SER A 408 15.91 17.33 16.06
C SER A 408 17.43 17.56 16.10
N HIS A 409 17.84 18.83 16.18
CA HIS A 409 19.22 19.20 16.47
C HIS A 409 19.47 18.92 17.95
N GLY A 410 19.79 17.68 18.28
CA GLY A 410 20.01 17.23 19.65
C GLY A 410 20.78 15.93 19.66
N ASN A 411 21.92 15.96 20.34
CA ASN A 411 22.95 14.95 20.24
C ASN A 411 22.60 13.71 21.08
N HIS A 412 21.70 12.83 20.62
CA HIS A 412 21.41 11.57 21.32
C HIS A 412 21.25 10.38 20.37
N ARG A 413 21.95 9.29 20.70
CA ARG A 413 21.93 7.99 20.02
C ARG A 413 20.59 7.29 20.28
N SER A 414 20.00 6.65 19.27
CA SER A 414 19.29 5.36 19.41
C SER A 414 18.95 4.73 18.05
N TYR A 415 19.10 3.40 18.01
CA TYR A 415 18.81 2.47 16.91
C TYR A 415 17.34 2.02 16.97
N PHE A 416 16.64 1.86 15.84
CA PHE A 416 15.40 1.06 15.79
C PHE A 416 15.19 0.29 14.47
N HIS A 417 14.89 -1.01 14.62
CA HIS A 417 14.31 -1.90 13.63
C HIS A 417 12.94 -2.35 14.16
N GLY A 418 11.85 -1.98 13.48
CA GLY A 418 10.48 -2.40 13.83
C GLY A 418 9.45 -1.76 12.89
N ASN A 419 8.27 -2.40 12.74
CA ASN A 419 7.32 -2.28 11.63
C ASN A 419 6.57 -0.93 11.44
N VAL A 420 7.08 0.15 12.02
CA VAL A 420 6.82 1.52 11.54
C VAL A 420 8.18 2.06 11.14
N SER A 421 8.65 1.65 9.95
CA SER A 421 9.83 2.25 9.34
C SER A 421 9.52 3.73 9.13
N HIS A 422 10.04 4.58 10.03
CA HIS A 422 10.53 5.95 9.84
C HIS A 422 10.52 6.75 11.17
N LEU A 423 11.21 6.25 12.18
CA LEU A 423 11.83 7.09 13.22
C LEU A 423 13.34 7.02 12.99
N CYS A 424 13.88 8.05 12.34
CA CYS A 424 15.23 8.10 11.79
C CYS A 424 16.33 7.95 12.87
N ALA A 425 17.24 6.98 12.67
CA ALA A 425 18.57 6.91 13.28
C ALA A 425 19.64 7.32 12.23
N LEU A 426 20.65 8.08 12.64
CA LEU A 426 21.71 8.65 11.79
C LEU A 426 22.67 7.59 11.22
N PRO A 427 23.34 7.84 10.07
CA PRO A 427 24.41 6.99 9.56
C PRO A 427 25.69 7.10 10.41
N GLN A 428 26.35 5.97 10.62
CA GLN A 428 27.75 5.93 11.05
C GLN A 428 28.65 6.51 9.94
N PRO A 429 29.68 7.32 10.25
CA PRO A 429 30.70 7.63 9.25
C PRO A 429 31.52 6.36 8.96
N PRO A 430 31.87 6.07 7.70
CA PRO A 430 32.84 5.03 7.39
C PRO A 430 34.20 5.44 7.97
N HIS A 431 34.99 4.46 8.39
CA HIS A 431 36.39 4.65 8.75
C HIS A 431 37.12 5.45 7.65
N GLY A 432 37.58 6.66 7.96
CA GLY A 432 38.39 7.46 7.04
C GLY A 432 38.32 8.97 7.29
N LYS A 433 39.46 9.55 7.71
CA LYS A 433 39.87 10.97 7.75
C LYS A 433 38.80 12.02 7.36
N MET A 434 38.40 12.86 8.32
CA MET A 434 37.66 14.10 8.03
C MET A 434 38.60 15.18 7.48
N ASP A 435 38.22 15.76 6.33
CA ASP A 435 38.78 16.99 5.76
C ASP A 435 37.98 18.20 6.30
N ALA A 436 38.69 19.25 6.73
CA ALA A 436 38.14 20.41 7.39
C ALA A 436 37.58 21.43 6.37
N ARG A 437 36.49 21.08 5.70
CA ARG A 437 35.78 21.98 4.78
C ARG A 437 34.26 21.89 4.92
N SER A 438 33.76 22.22 6.10
CA SER A 438 32.41 22.78 6.27
C SER A 438 32.25 23.18 7.73
N ILE A 439 31.69 24.37 7.96
CA ILE A 439 31.48 25.07 9.24
C ILE A 439 32.53 26.16 9.45
N LEU A 440 32.13 27.41 9.21
CA LEU A 440 32.12 28.48 10.23
C LEU A 440 31.61 29.78 9.60
N GLY A 441 30.50 30.29 10.13
CA GLY A 441 30.25 31.73 10.24
C GLY A 441 30.73 32.19 11.62
N ASP A 442 31.44 33.31 11.62
CA ASP A 442 31.81 34.19 12.72
C ASP A 442 32.38 33.58 14.02
N GLY A 443 33.72 33.64 14.12
CA GLY A 443 34.40 34.01 15.36
C GLY A 443 34.35 33.06 16.56
N LYS A 444 33.95 31.79 16.41
CA LYS A 444 33.81 30.86 17.56
C LYS A 444 34.94 29.83 17.67
N TYR A 445 35.41 29.64 18.90
CA TYR A 445 36.35 28.60 19.32
C TYR A 445 35.71 27.20 19.21
N VAL A 446 36.50 26.19 18.87
CA VAL A 446 36.06 24.79 18.85
C VAL A 446 36.78 24.03 19.98
N CYS A 447 35.99 23.37 20.83
CA CYS A 447 36.51 22.39 21.79
C CYS A 447 36.72 21.06 21.06
N ALA A 448 37.96 20.60 21.00
CA ALA A 448 38.27 19.23 20.55
C ALA A 448 38.65 18.37 21.76
N TYR A 449 38.14 17.14 21.80
CA TYR A 449 38.50 16.14 22.80
C TYR A 449 39.53 15.19 22.20
N ARG A 450 40.71 15.10 22.83
CA ARG A 450 41.63 13.99 22.64
C ARG A 450 42.14 13.57 24.01
N ASP A 451 41.89 12.32 24.38
CA ASP A 451 42.43 11.68 25.59
C ASP A 451 42.20 12.47 26.89
N LYS A 452 40.94 12.78 27.19
CA LYS A 452 40.43 13.35 28.47
C LYS A 452 40.99 14.71 28.93
N GLU A 453 41.85 15.38 28.17
CA GLU A 453 42.17 16.80 28.39
C GLU A 453 41.39 17.71 27.43
N ARG A 454 40.78 18.79 27.94
CA ARG A 454 40.14 19.82 27.12
C ARG A 454 41.20 20.80 26.63
N ARG A 455 41.31 20.99 25.31
CA ARG A 455 42.11 22.07 24.71
C ARG A 455 41.23 22.97 23.84
N TYR A 456 41.46 24.26 23.93
CA TYR A 456 40.81 25.27 23.09
C TYR A 456 41.78 25.68 21.98
N CYS A 457 41.32 25.71 20.72
CA CYS A 457 42.13 26.18 19.61
C CYS A 457 41.52 27.49 19.07
N LYS A 458 42.35 28.54 18.98
CA LYS A 458 41.99 29.87 18.46
C LYS A 458 42.36 29.94 16.99
N ARG A 459 41.55 30.62 16.18
CA ARG A 459 41.92 30.95 14.79
C ARG A 459 42.96 32.08 14.84
N SER A 460 44.20 31.80 14.44
CA SER A 460 45.12 32.84 13.93
C SER A 460 45.15 32.73 12.42
N ASP A 461 45.12 33.87 11.74
CA ASP A 461 45.08 33.91 10.28
C ASP A 461 46.39 33.40 9.69
N SER A 462 46.40 32.12 9.31
CA SER A 462 47.09 31.51 8.15
C SER A 462 47.45 30.05 8.43
N ARG A 463 46.78 29.15 7.70
CA ARG A 463 47.18 27.78 7.31
C ARG A 463 47.74 26.75 8.33
N ASN A 464 47.87 27.04 9.63
CA ASN A 464 48.22 26.04 10.65
C ASN A 464 47.44 26.25 11.96
N LEU A 465 46.76 25.21 12.46
CA LEU A 465 46.19 25.18 13.81
C LEU A 465 47.31 24.94 14.83
N SER A 466 47.63 25.93 15.67
CA SER A 466 48.44 25.71 16.87
C SER A 466 47.52 25.64 18.09
N CYS A 467 47.58 24.54 18.84
CA CYS A 467 46.88 24.43 20.12
C CYS A 467 47.92 24.57 21.24
N GLY A 468 47.96 25.74 21.87
CA GLY A 468 48.94 26.09 22.90
C GLY A 468 48.29 26.26 24.28
N GLY A 469 48.99 25.77 25.32
CA GLY A 469 48.99 26.27 26.71
C GLY A 469 47.72 26.10 27.54
N SER A 470 47.84 25.32 28.63
CA SER A 470 46.89 25.30 29.75
C SER A 470 46.80 26.67 30.43
N VAL A 471 45.59 27.22 30.57
CA VAL A 471 45.34 28.43 31.37
C VAL A 471 44.29 28.12 32.45
N ALA A 472 44.50 28.70 33.62
CA ALA A 472 43.96 28.38 34.94
C ALA A 472 42.42 28.48 35.09
N PRO A 473 41.84 27.85 36.14
CA PRO A 473 40.42 27.58 36.23
C PRO A 473 39.67 28.69 36.98
N GLU A 474 39.28 29.78 36.31
CA GLU A 474 38.41 30.77 36.98
C GLU A 474 37.41 31.56 36.11
N GLU A 475 37.34 31.36 34.79
CA GLU A 475 36.30 32.02 33.98
C GLU A 475 35.07 31.13 33.77
N ARG A 476 34.08 31.31 34.65
CA ARG A 476 32.70 30.82 34.46
C ARG A 476 32.06 31.55 33.28
N CYS A 477 31.74 30.85 32.20
CA CYS A 477 30.73 31.29 31.24
C CYS A 477 29.35 30.85 31.74
N CYS A 478 28.73 31.67 32.58
CA CYS A 478 27.28 31.78 32.60
C CYS A 478 26.92 32.83 31.54
N ASP A 479 26.19 32.47 30.49
CA ASP A 479 25.16 33.36 29.97
C ASP A 479 24.23 32.70 28.94
N ALA A 480 22.95 33.04 29.12
CA ALA A 480 21.83 32.99 28.18
C ALA A 480 21.35 31.62 27.67
N TRP A 481 20.62 30.90 28.53
CA TRP A 481 19.28 30.27 28.27
C TRP A 481 19.06 29.12 29.26
N CYS A 482 18.43 29.40 30.41
CA CYS A 482 17.93 28.37 31.32
C CYS A 482 16.69 28.91 32.07
N PRO A 483 15.46 28.40 31.83
CA PRO A 483 14.26 28.86 32.52
C PRO A 483 13.98 28.13 33.84
N PHE A 484 14.94 27.37 34.37
CA PHE A 484 14.84 26.79 35.72
C PHE A 484 16.11 27.10 36.50
N GLY A 485 15.92 27.81 37.61
CA GLY A 485 17.00 28.30 38.47
C GLY A 485 17.88 27.18 39.00
N CYS A 486 19.14 27.53 39.24
CA CYS A 486 20.07 26.73 40.02
C CYS A 486 19.72 26.87 41.52
N PRO A 487 19.46 25.75 42.21
CA PRO A 487 19.91 25.64 43.59
C PRO A 487 20.78 24.41 43.79
N GLY A 488 21.92 24.66 44.44
CA GLY A 488 22.41 23.93 45.60
C GLY A 488 22.58 22.42 45.50
N HIS A 489 23.85 22.00 45.53
CA HIS A 489 24.27 20.66 45.93
C HIS A 489 23.50 20.13 47.15
N GLU A 490 22.96 18.92 47.05
CA GLU A 490 23.11 17.79 47.99
C GLU A 490 22.17 16.64 47.61
N GLY A 491 22.70 15.40 47.56
CA GLY A 491 21.88 14.18 47.50
C GLY A 491 22.16 13.26 46.31
N TRP A 492 22.56 12.02 46.61
CA TRP A 492 23.01 10.98 45.69
C TRP A 492 21.89 10.06 45.15
N LYS A 493 22.25 9.28 44.10
CA LYS A 493 21.69 7.99 43.55
C LYS A 493 20.45 8.15 42.65
N PHE A 494 20.36 7.57 41.44
CA PHE A 494 20.96 6.38 40.82
C PHE A 494 21.50 6.66 39.40
#